data_AF-A0A6A0GX43-F1
#
_entry.id   AF-A0A6A0GX43-F1
#
_cell.length_a   1.000
_cell.length_b   1.000
_cell.length_c   1.000
_cell.angle_alpha   90.00
_cell.angle_beta   90.00
_cell.angle_gamma   90.00
#
_symmetry.space_group_name_H-M   'P 1'
#
loop_
_entity.id
_entity.type
_entity.pdbx_description
1 polymer ?
#
loop_
_entity_poly.entity_id
_entity_poly.type
_entity_poly.pdbx_seq_one_letter_code
_entity_poly.pdbx_strand_id
1 'polypeptide(L)'
;MFAENKLQSNKHFFYYQTILTCGNDGYHIGYFRDCPSEAPVFVASMSDVKPGLVSPLGDNVFDALRVYCKEAEKKVDTFKKPAFSKLISQLEDAAKTHGFKLDSKTDAVRQRKKKVVCRSFHGAGIVVPYDKETDVGYREIPETDANLRKMLQRVSDAKNPAARSAAFATVQEVITNSQWATDEGDFGMGLELGMDLFLFGCPHLHSSAKHLMTVAYDLLGRQEFSTILKAHLKNRRKGQNLSAFN
;
A
#
# COMPACT_ATOMS: atom_id res chain seq x y z
N MET A 1 -9.96 27.43 17.91
CA MET A 1 -10.41 26.03 17.74
C MET A 1 -9.74 25.47 16.51
N PHE A 2 -8.58 24.84 16.68
CA PHE A 2 -7.82 24.21 15.61
C PHE A 2 -7.88 22.69 15.79
N ALA A 3 -7.84 21.97 14.66
CA ALA A 3 -7.61 20.53 14.51
C ALA A 3 -8.82 19.57 14.63
N GLU A 4 -9.72 19.60 13.63
CA GLU A 4 -10.49 18.41 13.23
C GLU A 4 -10.55 18.24 11.70
N ASN A 5 -9.38 18.25 11.04
CA ASN A 5 -9.22 17.65 9.71
C ASN A 5 -8.25 16.47 9.81
N LYS A 6 -8.55 15.52 10.71
CA LYS A 6 -7.87 14.22 10.74
C LYS A 6 -8.35 13.42 9.53
N LEU A 7 -7.57 13.51 8.45
CA LEU A 7 -7.61 12.71 7.21
C LEU A 7 -8.23 11.32 7.45
N GLN A 8 -9.16 10.92 6.60
CA GLN A 8 -9.87 9.64 6.69
C GLN A 8 -8.92 8.47 6.41
N SER A 9 -8.05 8.12 7.35
CA SER A 9 -7.14 6.98 7.22
C SER A 9 -7.81 5.70 7.70
N ASN A 10 -8.55 5.05 6.80
CA ASN A 10 -8.48 3.59 6.75
C ASN A 10 -7.37 3.20 5.78
N LYS A 11 -6.50 2.33 6.29
CA LYS A 11 -5.05 2.22 5.99
C LYS A 11 -4.72 0.99 5.17
N HIS A 12 -5.74 0.32 4.64
CA HIS A 12 -5.64 -0.92 3.90
C HIS A 12 -5.79 -0.62 2.40
N PHE A 13 -4.94 -1.26 1.60
CA PHE A 13 -4.88 -1.10 0.15
C PHE A 13 -5.16 -2.46 -0.47
N PHE A 14 -5.67 -2.49 -1.70
CA PHE A 14 -6.18 -3.70 -2.37
C PHE A 14 -5.13 -4.81 -2.52
N TYR A 15 -3.86 -4.40 -2.56
CA TYR A 15 -2.71 -5.29 -2.61
C TYR A 15 -2.40 -5.99 -1.28
N TYR A 16 -2.92 -5.49 -0.15
CA TYR A 16 -2.51 -5.90 1.17
C TYR A 16 -3.65 -6.59 1.95
N GLN A 17 -3.51 -7.90 2.14
CA GLN A 17 -4.46 -8.74 2.85
C GLN A 17 -3.95 -9.02 4.26
N THR A 18 -4.55 -8.37 5.25
CA THR A 18 -4.24 -8.58 6.67
C THR A 18 -4.53 -10.03 7.09
N ILE A 19 -3.56 -10.65 7.76
CA ILE A 19 -3.66 -12.02 8.32
C ILE A 19 -3.46 -12.08 9.83
N LEU A 20 -2.78 -11.08 10.41
CA LEU A 20 -2.52 -10.99 11.84
C LEU A 20 -2.63 -9.54 12.29
N THR A 21 -3.25 -9.32 13.44
CA THR A 21 -3.35 -8.01 14.09
C THR A 21 -2.66 -8.08 15.45
N CYS A 22 -1.96 -7.02 15.86
CA CYS A 22 -1.28 -6.97 17.15
C CYS A 22 -1.48 -5.62 17.83
N GLY A 23 -1.72 -5.66 19.14
CA GLY A 23 -1.69 -4.47 19.99
C GLY A 23 -2.73 -3.40 19.66
N ASN A 24 -2.51 -2.21 20.23
CA ASN A 24 -3.43 -1.07 20.13
C ASN A 24 -2.92 0.03 19.18
N ASP A 25 -1.72 -0.11 18.61
CA ASP A 25 -1.10 0.86 17.69
C ASP A 25 -1.45 0.60 16.21
N GLY A 26 -2.46 -0.25 15.98
CA GLY A 26 -2.87 -0.66 14.64
C GLY A 26 -1.79 -1.43 13.89
N TYR A 27 -0.80 -2.02 14.58
CA TYR A 27 0.18 -2.88 13.94
C TYR A 27 -0.49 -4.16 13.44
N HIS A 28 -0.25 -4.47 12.17
CA HIS A 28 -0.80 -5.68 11.57
C HIS A 28 0.11 -6.18 10.46
N ILE A 29 0.06 -7.49 10.21
CA ILE A 29 0.86 -8.22 9.24
C ILE A 29 -0.09 -8.80 8.18
N GLY A 30 0.33 -8.74 6.93
CA GLY A 30 -0.49 -9.10 5.79
C GLY A 30 0.32 -9.58 4.60
N TYR A 31 -0.33 -10.35 3.74
CA TYR A 31 0.20 -10.72 2.43
C TYR A 31 0.10 -9.54 1.47
N PHE A 32 1.16 -9.29 0.70
CA PHE A 32 1.16 -8.31 -0.38
C PHE A 32 1.08 -9.02 -1.74
N ARG A 33 0.18 -8.58 -2.63
CA ARG A 33 -0.04 -9.13 -3.97
C ARG A 33 0.01 -8.03 -5.02
N ASP A 34 0.80 -8.24 -6.07
CA ASP A 34 0.81 -7.36 -7.24
C ASP A 34 -0.38 -7.63 -8.18
N CYS A 35 -0.81 -8.89 -8.25
CA CYS A 35 -1.89 -9.38 -9.09
C CYS A 35 -2.84 -10.26 -8.25
N PRO A 36 -4.18 -10.13 -8.38
CA PRO A 36 -5.12 -10.87 -7.54
C PRO A 36 -5.13 -12.38 -7.83
N SER A 37 -4.78 -12.78 -9.06
CA SER A 37 -4.73 -14.18 -9.48
C SER A 37 -3.40 -14.87 -9.13
N GLU A 38 -2.39 -14.12 -8.69
CA GLU A 38 -1.06 -14.64 -8.34
C GLU A 38 -0.90 -14.82 -6.82
N ALA A 39 0.05 -15.67 -6.42
CA ALA A 39 0.45 -15.83 -5.03
C ALA A 39 1.00 -14.52 -4.43
N PRO A 40 0.97 -14.35 -3.09
CA PRO A 40 1.62 -13.21 -2.45
C PRO A 40 3.11 -13.14 -2.80
N VAL A 41 3.58 -11.92 -3.08
CA VAL A 41 4.99 -11.67 -3.40
C VAL A 41 5.87 -11.53 -2.17
N PHE A 42 5.27 -11.10 -1.05
CA PHE A 42 5.90 -11.06 0.28
C PHE A 42 4.85 -10.87 1.37
N VAL A 43 5.30 -11.03 2.62
CA VAL A 43 4.59 -10.63 3.83
C VAL A 43 5.14 -9.29 4.29
N ALA A 44 4.26 -8.37 4.65
CA ALA A 44 4.61 -7.04 5.12
C ALA A 44 3.84 -6.67 6.39
N SER A 45 4.26 -5.55 6.99
CA SER A 45 3.58 -4.91 8.09
C SER A 45 3.19 -3.49 7.76
N MET A 46 2.14 -3.04 8.45
CA MET A 46 1.67 -1.65 8.48
C MET A 46 1.34 -1.28 9.91
N SER A 47 1.39 0.02 10.24
CA SER A 47 1.03 0.52 11.58
C SER A 47 0.50 1.94 11.54
N ASP A 48 -0.09 2.38 12.66
CA ASP A 48 -0.58 3.75 12.80
C ASP A 48 0.54 4.75 13.07
N VAL A 49 1.74 4.27 13.42
CA VAL A 49 2.93 5.11 13.64
C VAL A 49 3.46 5.67 12.33
N LYS A 50 3.39 4.88 11.25
CA LYS A 50 3.75 5.31 9.88
C LYS A 50 2.58 5.03 8.92
N PRO A 51 1.50 5.82 8.99
CA PRO A 51 0.28 5.54 8.23
C PRO A 51 0.54 5.42 6.73
N GLY A 52 -0.01 4.38 6.10
CA GLY A 52 0.10 4.15 4.66
C GLY A 52 1.41 3.53 4.18
N LEU A 53 2.44 3.44 5.04
CA LEU A 53 3.71 2.82 4.67
C LEU A 53 3.64 1.30 4.82
N VAL A 54 4.02 0.58 3.76
CA VAL A 54 4.13 -0.87 3.75
C VAL A 54 5.58 -1.27 3.96
N SER A 55 5.85 -2.04 5.02
CA SER A 55 7.20 -2.48 5.40
C SER A 55 7.35 -3.99 5.18
N PRO A 56 8.10 -4.44 4.16
CA PRO A 56 8.36 -5.87 3.94
C PRO A 56 9.01 -6.53 5.16
N LEU A 57 8.58 -7.74 5.50
CA LEU A 57 9.10 -8.53 6.62
C LEU A 57 9.80 -9.82 6.18
N GLY A 58 9.29 -10.48 5.13
CA GLY A 58 9.82 -11.74 4.61
C GLY A 58 8.97 -12.25 3.45
N ASP A 59 9.35 -13.35 2.81
CA ASP A 59 8.56 -13.97 1.72
C ASP A 59 7.45 -14.90 2.21
N ASN A 60 7.49 -15.30 3.49
CA ASN A 60 6.52 -16.18 4.11
C ASN A 60 6.23 -15.78 5.56
N VAL A 61 5.16 -16.34 6.12
CA VAL A 61 4.65 -15.96 7.46
C VAL A 61 5.59 -16.41 8.58
N PHE A 62 6.28 -17.54 8.44
CA PHE A 62 7.24 -17.99 9.45
C PHE A 62 8.39 -16.99 9.59
N ASP A 63 8.94 -16.54 8.47
CA ASP A 63 10.03 -15.54 8.49
C ASP A 63 9.55 -14.19 8.99
N ALA A 64 8.37 -13.74 8.56
CA ALA A 64 7.78 -12.49 9.04
C ALA A 64 7.56 -12.49 10.56
N LEU A 65 7.01 -13.59 11.11
CA LEU A 65 6.83 -13.75 12.55
C LEU A 65 8.16 -13.85 13.29
N ARG A 66 9.14 -14.55 12.73
CA ARG A 66 10.49 -14.65 13.30
C ARG A 66 11.16 -13.27 13.37
N VAL A 67 11.08 -12.47 12.30
CA VAL A 67 11.59 -11.10 12.26
C VAL A 67 10.88 -10.23 13.28
N TYR A 68 9.54 -10.30 13.33
CA TYR A 68 8.76 -9.59 14.34
C TYR A 68 9.19 -9.96 15.78
N CYS A 69 9.32 -11.26 16.08
CA CYS A 69 9.72 -11.73 17.41
C CYS A 69 11.13 -11.28 17.77
N LYS A 70 12.09 -11.32 16.83
CA LYS A 70 13.47 -10.83 17.06
C LYS A 70 13.50 -9.33 17.35
N GLU A 71 12.66 -8.53 16.68
CA GLU A 71 12.56 -7.08 16.96
C GLU A 71 11.83 -6.77 18.27
N ALA A 72 10.82 -7.57 18.64
CA ALA A 72 10.12 -7.45 19.91
C ALA A 72 11.02 -7.86 21.09
N GLU A 73 11.80 -8.93 20.95
CA GLU A 73 12.73 -9.44 21.98
C GLU A 73 13.76 -8.39 22.43
N LYS A 74 14.20 -7.52 21.50
CA LYS A 74 15.12 -6.40 21.80
C LYS A 74 14.51 -5.34 22.72
N LYS A 75 13.17 -5.26 22.77
CA LYS A 75 12.42 -4.19 23.45
C LYS A 75 11.79 -4.63 24.76
N VAL A 76 11.72 -5.94 25.04
CA VAL A 76 11.12 -6.48 26.26
C VAL A 76 12.12 -6.63 27.41
N ASP A 77 11.60 -6.68 28.62
CA ASP A 77 12.37 -6.92 29.84
C ASP A 77 13.09 -8.27 29.80
N THR A 78 14.21 -8.39 30.53
CA THR A 78 15.06 -9.59 30.58
C THR A 78 14.28 -10.85 30.95
N PHE A 79 13.22 -10.74 31.76
CA PHE A 79 12.37 -11.87 32.15
C PHE A 79 11.53 -12.46 31.01
N LYS A 80 11.19 -11.67 29.98
CA LYS A 80 10.39 -12.12 28.83
C LYS A 80 11.26 -12.66 27.69
N LYS A 81 12.56 -12.35 27.68
CA LYS A 81 13.49 -12.80 26.63
C LYS A 81 13.50 -14.32 26.42
N PRO A 82 13.53 -15.17 27.48
CA PRO A 82 13.50 -16.63 27.28
C PRO A 82 12.26 -17.14 26.53
N ALA A 83 11.10 -16.49 26.73
CA ALA A 83 9.87 -16.84 26.02
C ALA A 83 9.95 -16.50 24.53
N PHE A 84 10.51 -15.33 24.19
CA PHE A 84 10.75 -14.94 22.79
C PHE A 84 11.78 -15.85 22.13
N SER A 85 12.93 -16.12 22.77
CA SER A 85 13.94 -17.04 22.26
C SER A 85 13.35 -18.43 21.96
N LYS A 86 12.51 -18.95 22.86
CA LYS A 86 11.81 -20.23 22.67
C LYS A 86 10.88 -20.19 21.45
N LEU A 87 10.06 -19.13 21.32
CA LEU A 87 9.14 -18.98 20.19
C LEU A 87 9.90 -18.86 18.86
N ILE A 88 11.01 -18.12 18.85
CA ILE A 88 11.88 -17.97 17.67
C ILE A 88 12.43 -19.35 17.26
N SER A 89 12.92 -20.15 18.20
CA SER A 89 13.40 -21.52 17.91
C SER A 89 12.27 -22.38 17.32
N GLN A 90 11.07 -22.32 17.89
CA GLN A 90 9.92 -23.09 17.39
C GLN A 90 9.53 -22.68 15.97
N LEU A 91 9.59 -21.39 15.64
CA LEU A 91 9.37 -20.90 14.27
C LEU A 91 10.45 -21.38 13.30
N GLU A 92 11.72 -21.39 13.75
CA GLU A 92 12.85 -21.87 12.96
C GLU A 92 12.76 -23.38 12.67
N ASP A 93 12.39 -24.18 13.69
CA ASP A 93 12.19 -25.62 13.56
C ASP A 93 10.97 -25.97 12.68
N ALA A 94 9.85 -25.27 12.86
CA ALA A 94 8.66 -25.47 12.04
C ALA A 94 8.91 -25.11 10.57
N ALA A 95 9.57 -23.97 10.31
CA ALA A 95 9.93 -23.57 8.96
C ALA A 95 10.82 -24.61 8.28
N LYS A 96 11.85 -25.11 8.99
CA LYS A 96 12.73 -26.18 8.49
C LYS A 96 11.95 -27.46 8.18
N THR A 97 11.07 -27.87 9.09
CA THR A 97 10.24 -29.08 8.94
C THR A 97 9.32 -29.01 7.73
N HIS A 98 8.76 -27.83 7.45
CA HIS A 98 7.85 -27.60 6.33
C HIS A 98 8.54 -27.08 5.06
N GLY A 99 9.87 -26.98 5.04
CA GLY A 99 10.64 -26.55 3.86
C GLY A 99 10.55 -25.05 3.54
N PHE A 100 10.17 -24.21 4.50
CA PHE A 100 10.17 -22.76 4.33
C PHE A 100 11.56 -22.17 4.62
N LYS A 101 12.04 -21.33 3.70
CA LYS A 101 13.28 -20.57 3.89
C LYS A 101 13.03 -19.40 4.84
N LEU A 102 14.01 -19.08 5.67
CA LEU A 102 13.96 -17.96 6.60
C LEU A 102 15.00 -16.91 6.21
N ASP A 103 14.69 -16.18 5.15
CA ASP A 103 15.55 -15.13 4.60
C ASP A 103 14.75 -13.84 4.42
N SER A 104 14.99 -12.87 5.30
CA SER A 104 14.26 -11.60 5.27
C SER A 104 14.61 -10.71 4.06
N LYS A 105 15.55 -11.15 3.21
CA LYS A 105 15.90 -10.54 1.92
C LYS A 105 15.92 -11.57 0.80
N THR A 106 14.89 -12.40 0.72
CA THR A 106 14.78 -13.46 -0.29
C THR A 106 15.04 -12.98 -1.69
N ASP A 107 15.51 -13.91 -2.51
CA ASP A 107 15.61 -13.73 -3.95
C ASP A 107 14.28 -13.30 -4.55
N ALA A 108 13.13 -13.81 -4.08
CA ALA A 108 11.82 -13.39 -4.56
C ALA A 108 11.59 -11.88 -4.41
N VAL A 109 11.85 -11.32 -3.22
CA VAL A 109 11.72 -9.87 -2.98
C VAL A 109 12.72 -9.07 -3.82
N ARG A 110 13.96 -9.57 -3.98
CA ARG A 110 14.99 -8.92 -4.82
C ARG A 110 14.63 -8.94 -6.30
N GLN A 111 14.11 -10.05 -6.81
CA GLN A 111 13.70 -10.18 -8.20
C GLN A 111 12.47 -9.33 -8.49
N ARG A 112 11.49 -9.28 -7.57
CA ARG A 112 10.36 -8.36 -7.66
C ARG A 112 10.84 -6.91 -7.74
N LYS A 113 11.80 -6.50 -6.90
CA LYS A 113 12.32 -5.12 -6.90
C LYS A 113 12.82 -4.65 -8.27
N LYS A 114 13.32 -5.55 -9.12
CA LYS A 114 13.75 -5.24 -10.49
C LYS A 114 12.59 -4.98 -11.47
N LYS A 115 11.38 -5.41 -11.11
CA LYS A 115 10.14 -5.21 -11.88
C LYS A 115 9.29 -4.04 -11.38
N VAL A 116 9.70 -3.41 -10.28
CA VAL A 116 8.99 -2.26 -9.71
C VAL A 116 9.21 -1.05 -10.60
N VAL A 117 8.13 -0.46 -11.10
CA VAL A 117 8.18 0.72 -11.99
C VAL A 117 8.20 2.03 -11.21
N CYS A 118 7.53 2.08 -10.06
CA CYS A 118 7.49 3.23 -9.17
C CYS A 118 7.26 2.79 -7.72
N ARG A 119 7.52 3.68 -6.76
CA ARG A 119 7.37 3.34 -5.32
C ARG A 119 5.97 3.63 -4.78
N SER A 120 5.29 4.64 -5.33
CA SER A 120 4.08 5.26 -4.77
C SER A 120 4.27 5.71 -3.31
N PHE A 121 3.30 6.44 -2.76
CA PHE A 121 3.30 6.92 -1.38
C PHE A 121 3.39 5.80 -0.33
N HIS A 122 3.01 4.56 -0.66
CA HIS A 122 3.08 3.42 0.26
C HIS A 122 4.47 2.77 0.33
N GLY A 123 5.37 3.10 -0.60
CA GLY A 123 6.78 2.70 -0.57
C GLY A 123 7.09 1.24 -0.93
N ALA A 124 6.10 0.34 -0.97
CA ALA A 124 6.24 -1.05 -1.43
C ALA A 124 6.45 -1.19 -2.94
N GLY A 125 6.08 -0.17 -3.71
CA GLY A 125 6.19 -0.13 -5.16
C GLY A 125 5.13 -0.89 -5.93
N ILE A 126 4.95 -0.49 -7.18
CA ILE A 126 3.94 -1.01 -8.11
C ILE A 126 4.65 -1.81 -9.20
N VAL A 127 4.05 -2.94 -9.59
CA VAL A 127 4.50 -3.78 -10.70
C VAL A 127 3.37 -3.86 -11.72
N VAL A 128 3.68 -3.47 -12.96
CA VAL A 128 2.82 -3.60 -14.14
C VAL A 128 3.62 -4.23 -15.28
N PRO A 129 2.98 -4.82 -16.29
CA PRO A 129 3.64 -5.15 -17.55
C PRO A 129 4.31 -3.88 -18.11
N TYR A 130 5.58 -3.99 -18.47
CA TYR A 130 6.37 -2.91 -19.04
C TYR A 130 7.29 -3.50 -20.10
N ASP A 131 7.09 -3.07 -21.34
CA ASP A 131 7.91 -3.45 -22.48
C ASP A 131 9.08 -2.48 -22.61
N LYS A 132 10.30 -3.03 -22.48
CA LYS A 132 11.53 -2.24 -22.53
C LYS A 132 11.94 -1.85 -23.95
N GLU A 133 11.46 -2.57 -24.96
CA GLU A 133 11.80 -2.29 -26.36
C GLU A 133 10.96 -1.13 -26.88
N THR A 134 9.67 -1.11 -26.54
CA THR A 134 8.75 -0.05 -26.96
C THR A 134 8.62 1.09 -25.96
N ASP A 135 9.13 0.93 -24.74
CA ASP A 135 8.96 1.86 -23.61
C ASP A 135 7.47 2.10 -23.25
N VAL A 136 6.67 1.03 -23.26
CA VAL A 136 5.22 1.07 -23.03
C VAL A 136 4.82 0.27 -21.78
N GLY A 137 3.91 0.82 -20.99
CA GLY A 137 3.26 0.20 -19.83
C GLY A 137 3.33 1.07 -18.57
N TYR A 138 4.33 1.95 -18.49
CA TYR A 138 4.49 2.91 -17.42
C TYR A 138 5.31 4.12 -17.89
N ARG A 139 4.82 5.30 -17.50
CA ARG A 139 5.59 6.54 -17.54
C ARG A 139 5.45 7.27 -16.20
N GLU A 140 6.44 8.08 -15.85
CA GLU A 140 6.45 8.81 -14.58
C GLU A 140 5.39 9.91 -14.55
N ILE A 141 4.83 10.13 -13.36
CA ILE A 141 4.05 11.35 -13.09
C ILE A 141 4.99 12.55 -13.28
N PRO A 142 4.59 13.61 -14.02
CA PRO A 142 5.42 14.81 -14.23
C PRO A 142 5.49 15.69 -12.98
N GLU A 143 5.55 15.08 -11.80
CA GLU A 143 5.62 15.71 -10.49
C GLU A 143 6.43 14.85 -9.53
N THR A 144 7.19 15.50 -8.64
CA THR A 144 7.84 14.79 -7.53
C THR A 144 6.83 14.42 -6.46
N ASP A 145 7.04 13.33 -5.71
CA ASP A 145 6.23 12.96 -4.54
C ASP A 145 6.00 14.15 -3.59
N ALA A 146 7.06 14.93 -3.35
CA ALA A 146 7.01 16.08 -2.46
C ALA A 146 6.10 17.19 -3.00
N ASN A 147 6.14 17.45 -4.31
CA ASN A 147 5.26 18.46 -4.92
C ASN A 147 3.82 17.96 -5.03
N LEU A 148 3.62 16.70 -5.44
CA LEU A 148 2.30 16.09 -5.49
C LEU A 148 1.62 16.16 -4.11
N ARG A 149 2.31 15.78 -3.03
CA ARG A 149 1.80 15.94 -1.65
C ARG A 149 1.38 17.37 -1.33
N LYS A 150 2.17 18.39 -1.74
CA LYS A 150 1.82 19.80 -1.54
C LYS A 150 0.56 20.19 -2.33
N MET A 151 0.42 19.73 -3.57
CA MET A 151 -0.78 19.97 -4.38
C MET A 151 -2.02 19.38 -3.71
N LEU A 152 -1.97 18.11 -3.28
CA LEU A 152 -3.08 17.45 -2.59
C LEU A 152 -3.42 18.12 -1.25
N GLN A 153 -2.39 18.59 -0.53
CA GLN A 153 -2.57 19.31 0.73
C GLN A 153 -3.32 20.64 0.53
N ARG A 154 -3.04 21.39 -0.55
CA ARG A 154 -3.79 22.61 -0.89
C ARG A 154 -5.28 22.34 -1.10
N VAL A 155 -5.63 21.21 -1.73
CA VAL A 155 -7.05 20.80 -1.89
C VAL A 155 -7.68 20.51 -0.54
N SER A 156 -6.97 19.79 0.34
CA SER A 156 -7.46 19.43 1.67
C SER A 156 -7.64 20.63 2.60
N ASP A 157 -6.72 21.60 2.54
CA ASP A 157 -6.70 22.76 3.46
C ASP A 157 -7.57 23.93 2.97
N ALA A 158 -8.12 23.84 1.76
CA ALA A 158 -8.96 24.88 1.19
C ALA A 158 -10.24 25.11 2.04
N LYS A 159 -10.34 26.33 2.57
CA LYS A 159 -11.39 26.74 3.53
C LYS A 159 -12.76 26.97 2.91
N ASN A 160 -12.84 27.17 1.60
CA ASN A 160 -14.08 27.42 0.89
C ASN A 160 -14.12 26.72 -0.48
N PRO A 161 -15.31 26.53 -1.08
CA PRO A 161 -15.46 25.81 -2.34
C PRO A 161 -14.69 26.41 -3.52
N ALA A 162 -14.60 27.74 -3.62
CA ALA A 162 -13.89 28.41 -4.71
C ALA A 162 -12.38 28.16 -4.65
N ALA A 163 -11.77 28.34 -3.47
CA ALA A 163 -10.36 28.04 -3.25
C ALA A 163 -10.04 26.55 -3.48
N ARG A 164 -10.96 25.66 -3.09
CA ARG A 164 -10.82 24.22 -3.33
C ARG A 164 -10.86 23.89 -4.81
N SER A 165 -11.78 24.50 -5.55
CA SER A 165 -11.90 24.28 -7.00
C SER A 165 -10.65 24.75 -7.74
N ALA A 166 -10.09 25.90 -7.35
CA ALA A 166 -8.83 26.39 -7.90
C ALA A 166 -7.64 25.48 -7.57
N ALA A 167 -7.53 24.99 -6.33
CA ALA A 167 -6.49 24.03 -5.95
C ALA A 167 -6.67 22.67 -6.65
N PHE A 168 -7.91 22.25 -6.87
CA PHE A 168 -8.21 21.00 -7.56
C PHE A 168 -7.90 21.09 -9.06
N ALA A 169 -8.04 22.26 -9.68
CA ALA A 169 -7.70 22.46 -11.09
C ALA A 169 -6.24 22.08 -11.39
N THR A 170 -5.30 22.40 -10.49
CA THR A 170 -3.89 22.01 -10.67
C THR A 170 -3.68 20.50 -10.55
N VAL A 171 -4.46 19.83 -9.70
CA VAL A 171 -4.45 18.36 -9.59
C VAL A 171 -5.10 17.73 -10.83
N GLN A 172 -6.11 18.38 -11.40
CA GLN A 172 -6.82 17.92 -12.58
C GLN A 172 -5.92 17.85 -13.81
N GLU A 173 -4.97 18.78 -13.97
CA GLU A 173 -3.97 18.70 -15.05
C GLU A 173 -3.16 17.41 -14.99
N VAL A 174 -2.69 17.02 -13.78
CA VAL A 174 -1.95 15.76 -13.57
C VAL A 174 -2.84 14.54 -13.83
N ILE A 175 -4.12 14.60 -13.44
CA ILE A 175 -5.11 13.55 -13.73
C ILE A 175 -5.31 13.40 -15.24
N THR A 176 -5.46 14.50 -15.97
CA THR A 176 -5.64 14.47 -17.43
C THR A 176 -4.42 13.87 -18.14
N ASN A 177 -3.21 14.28 -17.75
CA ASN A 177 -1.98 13.70 -18.31
C ASN A 177 -1.90 12.18 -18.05
N SER A 178 -2.34 11.74 -16.87
CA SER A 178 -2.39 10.33 -16.50
C SER A 178 -3.42 9.52 -17.28
N GLN A 179 -4.54 10.15 -17.67
CA GLN A 179 -5.54 9.53 -18.54
C GLN A 179 -5.01 9.40 -19.98
N TRP A 180 -4.33 10.42 -20.51
CA TRP A 180 -3.68 10.31 -21.83
C TRP A 180 -2.64 9.19 -21.86
N ALA A 181 -1.79 9.10 -20.83
CA ALA A 181 -0.86 8.00 -20.67
C ALA A 181 -1.57 6.63 -20.67
N THR A 182 -2.70 6.55 -19.97
CA THR A 182 -3.51 5.31 -19.93
C THR A 182 -4.05 4.95 -21.31
N ASP A 183 -4.54 5.93 -22.09
CA ASP A 183 -5.03 5.71 -23.46
C ASP A 183 -3.90 5.28 -24.42
N GLU A 184 -2.66 5.71 -24.14
CA GLU A 184 -1.43 5.34 -24.87
C GLU A 184 -0.85 3.98 -24.46
N GLY A 185 -1.43 3.29 -23.46
CA GLY A 185 -0.96 1.99 -22.98
C GLY A 185 -0.15 2.03 -21.68
N ASP A 186 0.17 3.22 -21.15
CA ASP A 186 0.94 3.42 -19.91
C ASP A 186 0.06 3.37 -18.66
N PHE A 187 -0.63 2.25 -18.46
CA PHE A 187 -1.60 2.07 -17.37
C PHE A 187 -0.98 2.28 -15.97
N GLY A 188 0.33 2.05 -15.84
CA GLY A 188 1.05 2.21 -14.58
C GLY A 188 1.00 3.62 -14.00
N MET A 189 0.97 4.67 -14.84
CA MET A 189 0.90 6.06 -14.38
C MET A 189 -0.46 6.35 -13.72
N GLY A 190 -1.55 5.92 -14.37
CA GLY A 190 -2.91 5.98 -13.84
C GLY A 190 -3.05 5.27 -12.49
N LEU A 191 -2.44 4.09 -12.41
CA LEU A 191 -2.44 3.30 -11.19
C LEU A 191 -1.67 3.96 -10.05
N GLU A 192 -0.49 4.51 -10.32
CA GLU A 192 0.31 5.23 -9.33
C GLU A 192 -0.42 6.47 -8.80
N LEU A 193 -0.87 7.35 -9.70
CA LEU A 193 -1.55 8.58 -9.30
C LEU A 193 -2.81 8.25 -8.51
N GLY A 194 -3.63 7.32 -8.99
CA GLY A 194 -4.84 6.89 -8.29
C GLY A 194 -4.54 6.34 -6.90
N MET A 195 -3.47 5.55 -6.75
CA MET A 195 -3.02 5.01 -5.46
C MET A 195 -2.56 6.11 -4.51
N ASP A 196 -1.80 7.10 -5.01
CA ASP A 196 -1.30 8.22 -4.22
C ASP A 196 -2.42 9.14 -3.73
N LEU A 197 -3.41 9.42 -4.59
CA LEU A 197 -4.64 10.13 -4.21
C LEU A 197 -5.40 9.36 -3.12
N PHE A 198 -5.51 8.04 -3.27
CA PHE A 198 -6.20 7.18 -2.32
C PHE A 198 -5.48 7.11 -0.95
N LEU A 199 -4.15 7.00 -0.96
CA LEU A 199 -3.24 7.02 0.19
C LEU A 199 -3.28 8.35 0.93
N PHE A 200 -3.37 9.47 0.21
CA PHE A 200 -3.47 10.79 0.82
C PHE A 200 -4.74 10.92 1.67
N GLY A 201 -5.86 10.32 1.24
CA GLY A 201 -7.04 10.15 2.09
C GLY A 201 -7.94 11.38 2.23
N CYS A 202 -7.86 12.32 1.28
CA CYS A 202 -8.80 13.45 1.19
C CYS A 202 -10.10 13.01 0.49
N PRO A 203 -11.29 13.19 1.09
CA PRO A 203 -12.57 12.82 0.48
C PRO A 203 -12.82 13.45 -0.90
N HIS A 204 -12.32 14.67 -1.12
CA HIS A 204 -12.46 15.38 -2.38
C HIS A 204 -11.67 14.74 -3.54
N LEU A 205 -10.71 13.85 -3.23
CA LEU A 205 -9.91 13.13 -4.22
C LEU A 205 -10.44 11.70 -4.47
N HIS A 206 -11.37 11.20 -3.65
CA HIS A 206 -11.83 9.81 -3.72
C HIS A 206 -12.44 9.44 -5.07
N SER A 207 -13.18 10.36 -5.71
CA SER A 207 -13.79 10.10 -7.02
C SER A 207 -12.73 9.89 -8.10
N SER A 208 -11.72 10.77 -8.15
CA SER A 208 -10.61 10.67 -9.09
C SER A 208 -9.76 9.43 -8.83
N ALA A 209 -9.43 9.15 -7.57
CA ALA A 209 -8.70 7.95 -7.18
C ALA A 209 -9.45 6.67 -7.62
N LYS A 210 -10.75 6.61 -7.35
CA LYS A 210 -11.61 5.49 -7.75
C LYS A 210 -11.59 5.29 -9.26
N HIS A 211 -11.75 6.37 -10.02
CA HIS A 211 -11.80 6.31 -11.48
C HIS A 211 -10.48 5.80 -12.06
N LEU A 212 -9.36 6.46 -11.74
CA LEU A 212 -8.04 6.11 -12.25
C LEU A 212 -7.67 4.66 -11.94
N MET A 213 -7.84 4.23 -10.68
CA MET A 213 -7.50 2.87 -10.29
C MET A 213 -8.44 1.83 -10.88
N THR A 214 -9.74 2.13 -11.01
CA THR A 214 -10.69 1.19 -11.65
C THR A 214 -10.30 0.95 -13.11
N VAL A 215 -10.05 2.03 -13.87
CA VAL A 215 -9.65 1.92 -15.28
C VAL A 215 -8.33 1.17 -15.40
N ALA A 216 -7.32 1.53 -14.62
CA ALA A 216 -6.03 0.86 -14.65
C ALA A 216 -6.14 -0.63 -14.28
N TYR A 217 -6.90 -0.98 -13.25
CA TYR A 217 -7.11 -2.39 -12.88
C TYR A 217 -7.83 -3.18 -13.95
N ASP A 218 -8.85 -2.59 -14.59
CA ASP A 218 -9.60 -3.28 -15.64
C ASP A 218 -8.70 -3.54 -16.87
N LEU A 219 -7.88 -2.56 -17.27
CA LEU A 219 -6.91 -2.68 -18.37
C LEU A 219 -5.75 -3.65 -18.05
N LEU A 220 -5.36 -3.74 -16.78
CA LEU A 220 -4.35 -4.69 -16.31
C LEU A 220 -4.89 -6.11 -16.06
N GLY A 221 -6.20 -6.35 -16.22
CA GLY A 221 -6.82 -7.64 -15.92
C GLY A 221 -6.83 -7.98 -14.43
N ARG A 222 -7.05 -6.99 -13.55
CA ARG A 222 -7.03 -7.09 -12.07
C ARG A 222 -8.37 -6.66 -11.44
N GLN A 223 -9.49 -7.08 -12.00
CA GLN A 223 -10.84 -6.59 -11.67
C GLN A 223 -11.25 -6.85 -10.20
N GLU A 224 -10.68 -7.84 -9.53
CA GLU A 224 -10.89 -8.10 -8.11
C GLU A 224 -10.42 -6.92 -7.26
N PHE A 225 -9.29 -6.30 -7.60
CA PHE A 225 -8.80 -5.11 -6.90
C PHE A 225 -9.73 -3.91 -7.12
N SER A 226 -10.31 -3.75 -8.31
CA SER A 226 -11.36 -2.77 -8.61
C SER A 226 -12.60 -2.99 -7.73
N THR A 227 -13.00 -4.24 -7.51
CA THR A 227 -14.12 -4.61 -6.64
C THR A 227 -13.84 -4.25 -5.18
N ILE A 228 -12.67 -4.63 -4.66
CA ILE A 228 -12.27 -4.32 -3.28
C ILE A 228 -12.15 -2.80 -3.10
N LEU A 229 -11.64 -2.06 -4.09
CA LEU A 229 -11.58 -0.60 -4.11
C LEU A 229 -12.96 0.05 -3.96
N LYS A 230 -13.91 -0.38 -4.78
CA LYS A 230 -15.28 0.14 -4.72
C LYS A 230 -15.91 -0.13 -3.35
N ALA A 231 -15.74 -1.34 -2.81
CA ALA A 231 -16.24 -1.70 -1.48
C ALA A 231 -15.57 -0.89 -0.36
N HIS A 232 -14.25 -0.73 -0.43
CA HIS A 232 -13.46 -0.03 0.58
C HIS A 232 -13.76 1.47 0.60
N LEU A 233 -13.87 2.12 -0.55
CA LEU A 233 -14.26 3.55 -0.61
C LEU A 233 -15.69 3.78 -0.15
N LYS A 234 -16.61 2.83 -0.38
CA LYS A 234 -18.00 2.90 0.12
C LYS A 234 -18.06 2.82 1.65
N ASN A 235 -17.12 2.11 2.27
CA ASN A 235 -17.12 1.85 3.71
C ASN A 235 -15.76 2.13 4.34
N ARG A 236 -15.20 3.31 4.06
CA ARG A 236 -13.90 3.74 4.59
C ARG A 236 -14.06 4.21 6.04
N ARG A 237 -14.12 3.24 6.96
CA ARG A 237 -14.28 3.47 8.42
C ARG A 237 -13.01 4.04 9.05
N LYS A 238 -13.07 4.43 10.32
CA LYS A 238 -11.89 4.70 11.17
C LYS A 238 -11.87 3.67 12.29
N GLY A 239 -10.68 3.22 12.69
CA GLY A 239 -10.48 2.34 13.85
C GLY A 239 -10.10 0.90 13.52
N GLN A 240 -9.96 0.07 14.55
CA GLN A 240 -9.40 -1.28 14.47
C GLN A 240 -10.45 -2.37 14.18
N ASN A 241 -11.75 -2.03 14.21
CA ASN A 241 -12.79 -2.98 13.87
C ASN A 241 -12.94 -3.07 12.34
N LEU A 242 -12.16 -4.02 11.78
CA LEU A 242 -12.03 -4.24 10.35
C LEU A 242 -12.96 -5.35 9.83
N SER A 243 -13.81 -5.92 10.69
CA SER A 243 -14.75 -6.96 10.25
C SER A 243 -15.75 -6.38 9.25
N ALA A 244 -15.84 -7.02 8.08
CA ALA A 244 -16.91 -6.78 7.12
C ALA A 244 -18.23 -7.48 7.54
N PHE A 245 -18.14 -8.40 8.51
CA PHE A 245 -19.26 -9.16 9.05
C PHE A 245 -19.58 -8.64 10.45
N ASN A 246 -20.66 -7.87 10.55
CA ASN A 246 -21.35 -7.61 11.81
C ASN A 246 -22.55 -8.55 11.90
#